data_AF-A0A5D2BWV8-F1
#
_entry.id   AF-A0A5D2BWV8-F1
#
_cell.length_a   1.000
_cell.length_b   1.000
_cell.length_c   1.000
_cell.angle_alpha   90.00
_cell.angle_beta   90.00
_cell.angle_gamma   90.00
#
_symmetry.space_group_name_H-M   'P 1'
#
loop_
_entity.id
_entity.type
_entity.pdbx_description
1 polymer ?
#
loop_
_entity_poly.entity_id
_entity_poly.type
_entity_poly.pdbx_seq_one_letter_code
_entity_poly.pdbx_strand_id
1 'polypeptide(L)'
;MNSRSKRLIRSIFYIHRSSSMFLLYEYDIFWTFLIISNAILILAFLIFGVLVPIRKGPKKLSSYESGIEPMGDACLQFRIRYYMFALVFIVFDVETVFLYPWAMSFNVLGVPVFIEAFIFVLILIVGSFYAWRKGALEWS
;
A
#
# COMPACT_ATOMS: atom_id res chain seq x y z
N MET A 1 39.89 -29.83 16.91
CA MET A 1 38.95 -28.69 16.95
C MET A 1 38.72 -28.25 18.40
N ASN A 2 39.15 -27.03 18.77
CA ASN A 2 39.32 -26.56 20.15
C ASN A 2 37.98 -26.21 20.87
N SER A 3 37.89 -26.43 22.18
CA SER A 3 36.72 -26.11 23.03
C SER A 3 36.33 -24.63 23.04
N ARG A 4 37.29 -23.73 22.79
CA ARG A 4 37.03 -22.28 22.61
C ARG A 4 36.24 -21.99 21.33
N SER A 5 36.57 -22.65 20.22
CA SER A 5 35.87 -22.47 18.95
C SER A 5 34.42 -22.94 19.02
N LYS A 6 34.15 -24.07 19.71
CA LYS A 6 32.78 -24.55 19.94
C LYS A 6 31.92 -23.59 20.76
N ARG A 7 32.51 -22.90 21.75
CA ARG A 7 31.81 -21.88 22.56
C ARG A 7 31.45 -20.64 21.73
N LEU A 8 32.36 -20.19 20.88
CA LEU A 8 32.14 -19.05 19.98
C LEU A 8 31.04 -19.31 18.94
N ILE A 9 31.06 -20.50 18.33
CA ILE A 9 30.02 -20.89 17.36
C ILE A 9 28.64 -20.95 18.05
N ARG A 10 28.60 -21.49 19.27
CA ARG A 10 27.36 -21.58 20.04
C ARG A 10 26.85 -20.18 20.43
N SER A 11 27.72 -19.27 20.86
CA SER A 11 27.29 -17.90 21.20
C SER A 11 26.77 -17.11 19.99
N ILE A 12 27.41 -17.24 18.82
CA ILE A 12 26.95 -16.60 17.58
C ILE A 12 25.56 -17.12 17.18
N PHE A 13 25.34 -18.45 17.29
CA PHE A 13 24.05 -19.04 17.01
C PHE A 13 22.96 -18.54 17.97
N TYR A 14 23.25 -18.42 19.27
CA TYR A 14 22.31 -17.87 20.25
C TYR A 14 21.98 -16.40 20.00
N ILE A 15 22.97 -15.58 19.64
CA ILE A 15 22.77 -14.15 19.32
C ILE A 15 21.89 -14.01 18.07
N HIS A 16 22.18 -14.75 17.01
CA HIS A 16 21.39 -14.73 15.79
C HIS A 16 19.96 -15.24 16.02
N ARG A 17 19.79 -16.33 16.79
CA ARG A 17 18.48 -16.85 17.18
C ARG A 17 17.67 -15.83 17.98
N SER A 18 18.30 -15.13 18.94
CA SER A 18 17.65 -14.10 19.75
C SER A 18 17.16 -12.92 18.92
N SER A 19 18.00 -12.40 18.01
CA SER A 19 17.61 -11.31 17.10
C SER A 19 16.47 -11.72 16.16
N SER A 20 16.48 -12.95 15.65
CA SER A 20 15.38 -13.46 14.82
C SER A 20 14.08 -13.62 15.61
N MET A 21 14.15 -14.01 16.87
CA MET A 21 12.98 -14.12 17.75
C MET A 21 12.39 -12.74 18.11
N PHE A 22 13.23 -11.72 18.26
CA PHE A 22 12.79 -10.35 18.54
C PHE A 22 12.05 -9.72 17.34
N LEU A 23 12.56 -9.89 16.12
CA LEU A 23 11.91 -9.38 14.90
C LEU A 23 10.54 -10.04 14.64
N LEU A 24 10.40 -11.33 14.97
CA LEU A 24 9.11 -12.03 14.83
C LEU A 24 8.09 -11.52 15.85
N TYR A 25 8.52 -11.25 17.09
CA TYR A 25 7.63 -10.76 18.15
C TYR A 25 7.07 -9.36 17.87
N GLU A 26 7.87 -8.44 17.30
CA GLU A 26 7.36 -7.12 16.88
C GLU A 26 6.30 -7.24 15.78
N TYR A 27 6.45 -8.23 14.90
CA TYR A 27 5.48 -8.49 13.83
C TYR A 27 4.24 -9.27 14.31
N ASP A 28 4.37 -10.07 15.37
CA ASP A 28 3.25 -10.80 15.98
C ASP A 28 2.16 -9.84 16.50
N ILE A 29 2.56 -8.70 17.08
CA ILE A 29 1.61 -7.65 17.52
C ILE A 29 0.85 -7.08 16.32
N PHE A 30 1.54 -6.79 15.22
CA PHE A 30 0.93 -6.30 13.99
C PHE A 30 -0.08 -7.29 13.40
N TRP A 31 0.28 -8.58 13.31
CA TRP A 31 -0.65 -9.62 12.84
C TRP A 31 -1.85 -9.81 13.74
N THR A 32 -1.62 -9.82 15.06
CA THR A 32 -2.69 -9.98 16.04
C THR A 32 -3.68 -8.84 15.92
N PHE A 33 -3.20 -7.60 15.78
CA PHE A 33 -4.05 -6.44 15.54
C PHE A 33 -4.87 -6.57 14.24
N LEU A 34 -4.22 -6.93 13.13
CA LEU A 34 -4.88 -7.10 11.83
C LEU A 34 -6.00 -8.15 11.89
N ILE A 35 -5.74 -9.30 12.51
CA ILE A 35 -6.71 -10.38 12.69
C ILE A 35 -7.89 -9.91 13.54
N ILE A 36 -7.63 -9.26 14.68
CA ILE A 36 -8.69 -8.78 15.56
C ILE A 36 -9.56 -7.74 14.85
N SER A 37 -8.96 -6.75 14.17
CA SER A 37 -9.70 -5.71 13.44
C SER A 37 -10.57 -6.30 12.33
N ASN A 38 -10.05 -7.26 11.56
CA ASN A 38 -10.81 -7.93 10.51
C ASN A 38 -11.91 -8.82 11.08
N ALA A 39 -11.63 -9.56 12.16
CA ALA A 39 -12.61 -10.40 12.84
C ALA A 39 -13.79 -9.60 13.38
N ILE A 40 -13.54 -8.42 13.96
CA ILE A 40 -14.61 -7.51 14.40
C ILE A 40 -15.48 -7.07 13.23
N LEU A 41 -14.89 -6.72 12.08
CA LEU A 41 -15.63 -6.32 10.88
C LEU A 41 -16.51 -7.46 10.35
N ILE A 42 -15.97 -8.68 10.26
CA ILE A 42 -16.70 -9.87 9.83
C ILE A 42 -17.83 -10.19 10.82
N LEU A 43 -17.55 -10.16 12.13
CA LEU A 43 -18.53 -10.45 13.16
C LEU A 43 -19.67 -9.43 13.13
N ALA A 44 -19.36 -8.14 12.97
CA ALA A 44 -20.37 -7.10 12.81
C ALA A 44 -21.26 -7.39 11.58
N PHE A 45 -20.66 -7.68 10.43
CA PHE A 45 -21.41 -8.01 9.21
C PHE A 45 -22.29 -9.26 9.39
N LEU A 46 -21.82 -10.29 10.10
CA LEU A 46 -22.57 -11.51 10.38
C LEU A 46 -23.73 -11.25 11.34
N ILE A 47 -23.51 -10.48 12.41
CA ILE A 47 -24.56 -10.06 13.34
C ILE A 47 -25.65 -9.28 12.58
N PHE A 48 -25.28 -8.28 11.78
CA PHE A 48 -26.25 -7.53 10.97
C PHE A 48 -26.95 -8.41 9.94
N GLY A 49 -26.25 -9.36 9.32
CA GLY A 49 -26.83 -10.30 8.36
C GLY A 49 -27.89 -11.23 8.97
N VAL A 50 -27.75 -11.60 10.25
CA VAL A 50 -28.68 -12.49 10.96
C VAL A 50 -29.80 -11.72 11.66
N LEU A 51 -29.48 -10.61 12.34
CA LEU A 51 -30.45 -9.87 13.17
C LEU A 51 -31.35 -8.93 12.36
N VAL A 52 -30.91 -8.45 11.18
CA VAL A 52 -31.70 -7.48 10.41
C VAL A 52 -32.82 -8.20 9.66
N PRO A 53 -34.09 -7.75 9.78
CA PRO A 53 -35.19 -8.33 9.02
C PRO A 53 -34.99 -8.09 7.52
N ILE A 54 -34.77 -9.17 6.77
CA ILE A 54 -34.51 -9.13 5.34
C ILE A 54 -35.84 -9.01 4.57
N ARG A 55 -36.32 -7.79 4.34
CA ARG A 55 -37.45 -7.55 3.42
C ARG A 55 -36.98 -7.61 1.97
N LYS A 56 -37.17 -8.75 1.29
CA LYS A 56 -36.86 -8.94 -0.13
C LYS A 56 -38.03 -8.47 -1.00
N GLY A 57 -38.12 -7.16 -1.25
CA GLY A 57 -39.07 -6.60 -2.21
C GLY A 57 -38.41 -6.32 -3.56
N PRO A 58 -39.12 -6.44 -4.69
CA PRO A 58 -38.56 -6.16 -6.02
C PRO A 58 -37.97 -4.75 -6.11
N LYS A 59 -38.65 -3.76 -5.51
CA LYS A 59 -38.19 -2.35 -5.44
C LYS A 59 -36.95 -2.13 -4.55
N LYS A 60 -36.64 -3.03 -3.62
CA LYS A 60 -35.42 -2.95 -2.78
C LYS A 60 -34.20 -3.53 -3.52
N LEU A 61 -34.44 -4.42 -4.49
CA LEU A 61 -33.40 -5.08 -5.28
C LEU A 61 -33.15 -4.39 -6.62
N SER A 62 -33.98 -3.42 -7.01
CA SER A 62 -33.76 -2.55 -8.17
C SER A 62 -32.74 -1.46 -7.86
N SER A 63 -31.93 -1.08 -8.86
CA SER A 63 -31.03 0.07 -8.80
C SER A 63 -31.79 1.35 -8.45
N TYR A 64 -31.16 2.22 -7.67
CA TYR A 64 -31.71 3.52 -7.31
C TYR A 64 -31.51 4.51 -8.46
N GLU A 65 -32.59 4.95 -9.09
CA GLU A 65 -32.57 5.91 -10.21
C GLU A 65 -33.56 7.05 -9.96
N SER A 66 -33.44 7.78 -8.83
CA SER A 66 -34.27 8.96 -8.49
C SER A 66 -35.80 8.82 -8.66
N GLY A 67 -36.34 7.58 -8.55
CA GLY A 67 -37.76 7.29 -8.65
C GLY A 67 -38.25 6.79 -10.01
N ILE A 68 -37.39 6.73 -11.03
CA ILE A 68 -37.68 6.11 -12.32
C ILE A 68 -37.13 4.68 -12.36
N GLU A 69 -37.65 3.86 -13.29
CA GLU A 69 -37.06 2.54 -13.54
C GLU A 69 -35.73 2.72 -14.31
N PRO A 70 -34.67 2.00 -13.91
CA PRO A 70 -33.38 2.09 -14.58
C PRO A 70 -33.55 1.63 -16.04
N MET A 71 -33.19 2.49 -16.98
CA MET A 71 -33.27 2.23 -18.41
C MET A 71 -31.88 2.25 -19.05
N GLY A 72 -31.57 1.23 -19.85
CA GLY A 72 -30.33 1.12 -20.63
C GLY A 72 -29.27 0.21 -20.01
N ASP A 73 -28.20 -0.01 -20.78
CA ASP A 73 -27.02 -0.73 -20.29
C ASP A 73 -26.18 0.18 -19.39
N ALA A 74 -25.75 -0.35 -18.23
CA ALA A 74 -24.82 0.33 -17.32
C ALA A 74 -23.38 0.38 -17.85
N CYS A 75 -23.21 0.36 -19.18
CA CYS A 75 -21.91 0.40 -19.84
C CYS A 75 -21.40 1.84 -19.83
N LEU A 76 -20.82 2.23 -18.70
CA LEU A 76 -20.14 3.52 -18.56
C LEU A 76 -18.94 3.55 -19.51
N GLN A 77 -18.84 4.59 -20.35
CA GLN A 77 -17.62 4.85 -21.10
C GLN A 77 -16.50 5.17 -20.12
N PHE A 78 -15.65 4.18 -19.81
CA PHE A 78 -14.45 4.40 -19.02
C PHE A 78 -13.57 5.41 -19.75
N ARG A 79 -13.48 6.61 -19.18
CA ARG A 79 -12.63 7.67 -19.73
C ARG A 79 -11.18 7.28 -19.52
N ILE A 80 -10.35 7.47 -20.55
CA ILE A 80 -8.89 7.22 -20.49
C ILE A 80 -8.19 8.01 -19.36
N ARG A 81 -8.83 9.07 -18.87
CA ARG A 81 -8.34 9.93 -17.79
C ARG A 81 -7.97 9.14 -16.53
N TYR A 82 -8.80 8.17 -16.12
CA TYR A 82 -8.51 7.34 -14.94
C TYR A 82 -7.21 6.54 -15.10
N TYR A 83 -6.94 6.05 -16.32
CA TYR A 83 -5.72 5.34 -16.63
C TYR A 83 -4.49 6.28 -16.59
N MET A 84 -4.60 7.51 -17.10
CA MET A 84 -3.49 8.47 -17.07
C MET A 84 -3.09 8.82 -15.63
N PHE A 85 -4.05 9.04 -14.73
CA PHE A 85 -3.77 9.25 -13.30
C PHE A 85 -3.10 8.04 -12.65
N ALA A 86 -3.60 6.83 -12.91
CA ALA A 86 -3.03 5.60 -12.36
C ALA A 86 -1.58 5.39 -12.83
N LEU A 87 -1.29 5.65 -14.11
CA LEU A 87 0.06 5.51 -14.66
C LEU A 87 1.03 6.50 -14.01
N VAL A 88 0.67 7.78 -13.91
CA VAL A 88 1.51 8.79 -13.25
C VAL A 88 1.71 8.45 -11.77
N PHE A 89 0.67 7.97 -11.08
CA PHE A 89 0.78 7.54 -9.68
C PHE A 89 1.75 6.36 -9.51
N ILE A 90 1.67 5.33 -10.35
CA ILE A 90 2.57 4.15 -10.26
C ILE A 90 4.02 4.55 -10.50
N VAL A 91 4.28 5.42 -11.48
CA VAL A 91 5.63 5.92 -11.77
C VAL A 91 6.19 6.66 -10.55
N PHE A 92 5.41 7.57 -9.97
CA PHE A 92 5.80 8.29 -8.77
C PHE A 92 5.99 7.37 -7.55
N ASP A 93 5.13 6.37 -7.37
CA ASP A 93 5.23 5.40 -6.27
C ASP A 93 6.56 4.63 -6.33
N VAL A 94 6.91 4.10 -7.51
CA VAL A 94 8.19 3.42 -7.75
C VAL A 94 9.38 4.33 -7.48
N GLU A 95 9.31 5.60 -7.83
CA GLU A 95 10.36 6.58 -7.56
C GLU A 95 10.57 6.82 -6.06
N THR A 96 9.50 6.85 -5.26
CA THR A 96 9.62 6.99 -3.80
C THR A 96 10.25 5.77 -3.14
N VAL A 97 10.02 4.56 -3.69
CA VAL A 97 10.70 3.34 -3.24
C VAL A 97 12.22 3.45 -3.43
N PHE A 98 12.70 4.13 -4.46
CA PHE A 98 14.15 4.39 -4.63
C PHE A 98 14.68 5.46 -3.67
N LEU A 99 13.88 6.46 -3.35
CA LEU A 99 14.27 7.53 -2.41
C LEU A 99 14.34 7.04 -0.97
N TYR A 100 13.57 6.01 -0.58
CA TYR A 100 13.48 5.57 0.81
C TYR A 100 14.80 4.99 1.36
N PRO A 101 15.49 4.02 0.71
CA PRO A 101 16.78 3.53 1.18
C PRO A 101 17.87 4.61 1.20
N TRP A 102 17.83 5.53 0.23
CA TRP A 102 18.73 6.69 0.19
C TRP A 102 18.54 7.58 1.41
N ALA A 103 17.30 7.95 1.72
CA ALA A 103 16.95 8.79 2.86
C ALA A 103 17.35 8.13 4.19
N MET A 104 17.15 6.81 4.31
CA MET A 104 17.53 6.04 5.50
C MET A 104 19.06 5.96 5.69
N SER A 105 19.82 5.98 4.60
CA SER A 105 21.29 5.81 4.61
C SER A 105 22.07 7.14 4.49
N PHE A 106 21.38 8.28 4.57
CA PHE A 106 21.97 9.60 4.36
C PHE A 106 23.20 9.87 5.24
N ASN A 107 23.15 9.42 6.50
CA ASN A 107 24.23 9.62 7.48
C ASN A 107 25.55 8.91 7.12
N VAL A 108 25.51 7.90 6.23
CA VAL A 108 26.68 7.09 5.85
C VAL A 108 27.25 7.52 4.50
N LEU A 109 26.39 7.98 3.59
CA LEU A 109 26.71 8.18 2.17
C LEU A 109 27.22 9.60 1.85
N GLY A 110 26.96 10.58 2.72
CA GLY A 110 27.50 11.93 2.61
C GLY A 110 26.97 12.77 1.44
N VAL A 111 27.64 13.89 1.17
CA VAL A 111 27.26 14.91 0.16
C VAL A 111 27.20 14.41 -1.30
N PRO A 112 28.05 13.49 -1.81
CA PRO A 112 27.98 13.11 -3.22
C PRO A 112 26.66 12.42 -3.57
N VAL A 113 26.18 11.51 -2.72
CA VAL A 113 24.92 10.80 -2.95
C VAL A 113 23.71 11.73 -2.76
N PHE A 114 23.86 12.80 -1.98
CA PHE A 114 22.83 13.85 -1.92
C PHE A 114 22.63 14.53 -3.28
N ILE A 115 23.71 14.83 -4.00
CA ILE A 115 23.64 15.47 -5.32
C ILE A 115 22.98 14.52 -6.33
N GLU A 116 23.31 13.23 -6.29
CA GLU A 116 22.69 12.21 -7.15
C GLU A 116 21.18 12.11 -6.91
N ALA A 117 20.75 12.05 -5.65
CA ALA A 117 19.32 12.03 -5.30
C ALA A 117 18.61 13.34 -5.66
N PHE A 118 19.29 14.48 -5.52
CA PHE A 118 18.74 15.77 -5.93
C PHE A 118 18.52 15.84 -7.45
N ILE A 119 19.49 15.37 -8.24
CA ILE A 119 19.35 15.26 -9.70
C ILE A 119 18.22 14.29 -10.05
N PHE A 120 18.12 13.16 -9.35
CA PHE A 120 17.03 12.20 -9.55
C PHE A 120 15.67 12.88 -9.35
N VAL A 121 15.45 13.55 -8.21
CA VAL A 121 14.20 14.28 -7.90
C VAL A 121 13.91 15.37 -8.94
N LEU A 122 14.92 16.11 -9.40
CA LEU A 122 14.73 17.12 -10.44
C LEU A 122 14.19 16.52 -11.74
N ILE A 123 14.70 15.35 -12.16
CA ILE A 123 14.20 14.65 -13.34
C ILE A 123 12.71 14.28 -13.16
N LEU A 124 12.29 13.86 -11.96
CA LEU A 124 10.89 13.52 -11.65
C LEU A 124 9.98 14.74 -11.76
N ILE A 125 10.44 15.88 -11.21
CA ILE A 125 9.70 17.13 -11.26
C ILE A 125 9.51 17.57 -12.72
N VAL A 126 10.56 17.45 -13.54
CA VAL A 126 10.47 17.78 -14.98
C VAL A 126 9.51 16.84 -15.71
N GLY A 127 9.58 15.54 -15.45
CA GLY A 127 8.67 14.54 -16.03
C GLY A 127 7.21 14.78 -15.64
N SER A 128 6.97 15.08 -14.36
CA SER A 128 5.64 15.41 -13.82
C SER A 128 5.10 16.71 -14.41
N PHE A 129 5.93 17.73 -14.53
CA PHE A 129 5.57 18.99 -15.16
C PHE A 129 5.24 18.79 -16.65
N TYR A 130 6.01 17.97 -17.37
CA TYR A 130 5.71 17.62 -18.75
C TYR A 130 4.37 16.88 -18.89
N ALA A 131 4.10 15.90 -18.02
CA ALA A 131 2.82 15.19 -17.99
C ALA A 131 1.65 16.14 -17.74
N TRP A 132 1.82 17.10 -16.83
CA TRP A 132 0.82 18.15 -16.58
C TRP A 132 0.58 19.01 -17.83
N ARG A 133 1.66 19.48 -18.49
CA ARG A 133 1.57 20.27 -19.73
C ARG A 133 0.91 19.52 -20.89
N LYS A 134 0.93 18.19 -20.87
CA LYS A 134 0.26 17.32 -21.86
C LYS A 134 -1.19 16.98 -21.52
N GLY A 135 -1.73 17.53 -20.43
CA GLY A 135 -3.11 17.28 -20.03
C GLY A 135 -3.34 15.90 -19.41
N ALA A 136 -2.28 15.16 -19.05
CA ALA A 136 -2.41 13.86 -18.39
C ALA A 136 -3.09 13.93 -17.03
N LEU A 137 -3.08 15.11 -16.41
CA LEU A 137 -3.64 15.43 -15.10
C LEU A 137 -4.86 16.36 -15.18
N GLU A 138 -5.41 16.60 -16.37
CA GLU A 138 -6.57 17.47 -16.55
C GLU A 138 -7.88 16.72 -16.25
N TRP A 139 -8.74 17.35 -15.44
CA TRP A 139 -10.05 16.82 -15.04
C TRP A 139 -11.23 17.52 -15.73
N SER A 140 -10.97 18.38 -16.72
CA SER A 140 -12.00 19.02 -17.56
C SER A 140 -12.40 18.15 -18.75
#